data_AF-A0A914WSN9-F1
#
_entry.id   AF-A0A914WSN9-F1
#
_cell.length_a   1.000
_cell.length_b   1.000
_cell.length_c   1.000
_cell.angle_alpha   90.00
_cell.angle_beta   90.00
_cell.angle_gamma   90.00
#
_symmetry.space_group_name_H-M   'P 1'
#
loop_
_entity.id
_entity.type
_entity.pdbx_description
1 polymer ?
#
loop_
_entity_poly.entity_id
_entity_poly.type
_entity_poly.pdbx_seq_one_letter_code
_entity_poly.pdbx_strand_id
1 'polypeptide(L)'
;MKMSLSVLLFAAVLPALVFGGSSRIMPTMMPGSRCGLDQPQACRGGSHCINSVCTCQTGSTVVDGECVVLVVAPPLAPCVDEATVCGGQSVCTDSICKCPPGMTLRGHECYRNNEVSGVVPPSSVACTDASHCTGGSTCVNGKCTCQQGMVLSDGWCQFKYAYPGETCARAEICVGGSVCSRDMRICNCPERTIQIDNSCLEGLGSIH
;
A
#
# COMPACT_ATOMS: atom_id res chain seq x y z
N MET A 1 0.59 68.61 -51.78
CA MET A 1 1.24 68.62 -53.10
C MET A 1 2.11 67.36 -53.24
N LYS A 2 2.53 67.02 -54.47
CA LYS A 2 3.53 66.00 -54.91
C LYS A 2 4.66 65.72 -53.88
N MET A 3 5.35 64.57 -53.81
CA MET A 3 5.38 63.25 -54.52
C MET A 3 6.24 62.29 -53.62
N SER A 4 6.46 60.97 -53.82
CA SER A 4 6.17 59.94 -54.85
C SER A 4 5.99 58.59 -54.12
N LEU A 5 5.24 57.59 -54.60
CA LEU A 5 5.45 56.63 -55.71
C LEU A 5 6.70 55.71 -55.60
N SER A 6 6.45 54.43 -55.26
CA SER A 6 7.11 53.25 -55.87
C SER A 6 6.30 51.98 -55.59
N VAL A 7 6.40 50.97 -56.46
CA VAL A 7 5.54 49.77 -56.51
C VAL A 7 6.37 48.51 -56.26
N LEU A 8 5.78 47.47 -55.64
CA LEU A 8 6.07 46.05 -55.96
C LEU A 8 4.98 45.13 -55.38
N LEU A 9 4.39 44.28 -56.22
CA LEU A 9 3.54 43.15 -55.80
C LEU A 9 4.42 41.91 -55.62
N PHE A 10 4.17 41.13 -54.57
CA PHE A 10 4.35 39.68 -54.58
C PHE A 10 3.28 39.03 -53.70
N ALA A 11 2.71 37.92 -54.17
CA ALA A 11 1.72 37.13 -53.45
C ALA A 11 2.32 35.78 -53.04
N ALA A 12 2.22 35.41 -51.77
CA ALA A 12 2.55 34.05 -51.31
C ALA A 12 1.86 33.72 -49.97
N VAL A 13 1.14 32.58 -49.98
CA VAL A 13 1.05 31.56 -48.90
C VAL A 13 0.78 32.03 -47.47
N LEU A 14 -0.38 31.62 -46.94
CA LEU A 14 -0.63 31.45 -45.49
C LEU A 14 0.24 30.30 -44.93
N PRO A 15 1.11 30.54 -43.94
CA PRO A 15 1.54 29.48 -43.03
C PRO A 15 0.45 29.31 -41.97
N ALA A 16 -0.13 28.11 -41.87
CA ALA A 16 -1.02 27.80 -40.75
C ALA A 16 -0.22 27.91 -39.44
N LEU A 17 -0.65 28.76 -38.51
CA LEU A 17 -0.05 28.80 -37.18
C LEU A 17 -0.27 27.45 -36.51
N VAL A 18 0.83 26.76 -36.24
CA VAL A 18 0.85 25.40 -35.68
C VAL A 18 0.06 25.39 -34.38
N PHE A 19 -1.00 24.58 -34.34
CA PHE A 19 -1.61 24.17 -33.08
C PHE A 19 -0.58 23.35 -32.31
N GLY A 20 0.20 24.02 -31.47
CA GLY A 20 1.16 23.40 -30.57
C GLY A 20 0.41 22.53 -29.57
N GLY A 21 0.25 21.25 -29.93
CA GLY A 21 -0.32 20.21 -29.09
C GLY A 21 0.56 20.01 -27.86
N SER A 22 0.36 20.87 -26.86
CA SER A 22 1.05 20.82 -25.58
C SER A 22 0.58 19.60 -24.81
N SER A 23 1.19 18.44 -25.09
CA SER A 23 1.08 17.24 -24.26
C SER A 23 1.51 17.57 -22.84
N ARG A 24 0.54 17.96 -22.02
CA ARG A 24 0.73 18.22 -20.60
C ARG A 24 0.97 16.89 -19.91
N ILE A 25 2.24 16.49 -19.83
CA ILE A 25 2.67 15.40 -18.95
C ILE A 25 2.27 15.83 -17.54
N MET A 26 1.16 15.26 -17.03
CA MET A 26 0.73 15.54 -15.66
C MET A 26 1.81 15.00 -14.71
N PRO A 27 2.35 15.82 -13.79
CA PRO A 27 3.38 15.36 -12.87
C PRO A 27 2.78 14.34 -11.92
N THR A 28 3.25 13.09 -12.01
CA THR A 28 2.83 12.02 -11.11
C THR A 28 3.42 12.22 -9.71
N MET A 29 2.55 12.18 -8.72
CA MET A 29 2.77 12.40 -7.31
C MET A 29 3.29 11.13 -6.64
N MET A 30 4.39 11.25 -5.91
CA MET A 30 4.89 10.16 -5.05
C MET A 30 4.04 10.03 -3.78
N PRO A 31 4.07 8.88 -3.08
CA PRO A 31 3.53 8.77 -1.74
C PRO A 31 3.99 9.93 -0.82
N GLY A 32 3.11 10.41 0.05
CA GLY A 32 3.30 11.60 0.88
C GLY A 32 3.04 12.95 0.18
N SER A 33 2.90 12.98 -1.15
CA SER A 33 2.58 14.21 -1.90
C SER A 33 1.12 14.63 -1.75
N ARG A 34 0.82 15.94 -1.89
CA ARG A 34 -0.57 16.45 -1.90
C ARG A 34 -1.28 16.16 -3.23
N CYS A 35 -2.55 15.78 -3.16
CA CYS A 35 -3.42 15.48 -4.31
C CYS A 35 -4.80 16.16 -4.17
N GLY A 36 -5.54 16.32 -5.27
CA GLY A 36 -6.83 17.04 -5.25
C GLY A 36 -7.57 17.06 -6.59
N LEU A 37 -8.72 17.76 -6.61
CA LEU A 37 -9.67 17.77 -7.74
C LEU A 37 -9.07 18.22 -9.07
N ASP A 38 -8.11 19.14 -9.04
CA ASP A 38 -7.42 19.64 -10.25
C ASP A 38 -6.40 18.65 -10.84
N GLN A 39 -6.12 17.52 -10.15
CA GLN A 39 -5.10 16.54 -10.53
C GLN A 39 -5.60 15.08 -10.35
N PRO A 40 -6.64 14.65 -11.09
CA PRO A 40 -7.40 13.42 -10.83
C PRO A 40 -6.69 12.08 -11.14
N GLN A 41 -5.43 12.08 -11.60
CA GLN A 41 -4.69 10.87 -12.02
C GLN A 41 -3.34 10.65 -11.31
N ALA A 42 -2.91 11.54 -10.41
CA ALA A 42 -1.48 11.71 -10.23
C ALA A 42 -0.75 10.74 -9.26
N CYS A 43 -1.40 10.11 -8.28
CA CYS A 43 -0.69 9.25 -7.30
C CYS A 43 -0.09 8.00 -7.97
N ARG A 44 1.24 7.80 -7.83
CA ARG A 44 1.97 6.65 -8.38
C ARG A 44 2.47 5.68 -7.29
N GLY A 45 3.14 4.60 -7.71
CA GLY A 45 3.74 3.62 -6.81
C GLY A 45 2.72 2.91 -5.92
N GLY A 46 1.51 2.64 -6.42
CA GLY A 46 0.44 1.99 -5.64
C GLY A 46 -0.20 2.85 -4.53
N SER A 47 0.08 4.16 -4.47
CA SER A 47 -0.57 5.06 -3.51
C SER A 47 -1.92 5.60 -4.01
N HIS A 48 -2.85 5.84 -3.09
CA HIS A 48 -4.19 6.37 -3.38
C HIS A 48 -4.36 7.77 -2.78
N CYS A 49 -5.13 8.64 -3.45
CA CYS A 49 -5.44 9.97 -2.93
C CYS A 49 -6.48 9.89 -1.80
N ILE A 50 -6.04 10.04 -0.55
CA ILE A 50 -6.87 10.01 0.66
C ILE A 50 -6.62 11.29 1.45
N ASN A 51 -7.68 12.00 1.84
CA ASN A 51 -7.60 13.27 2.58
C ASN A 51 -6.62 14.29 1.96
N SER A 52 -6.62 14.39 0.62
CA SER A 52 -5.71 15.24 -0.17
C SER A 52 -4.21 14.92 -0.06
N VAL A 53 -3.85 13.68 0.31
CA VAL A 53 -2.47 13.16 0.27
C VAL A 53 -2.45 11.81 -0.45
N CYS A 54 -1.43 11.54 -1.27
CA CYS A 54 -1.16 10.21 -1.82
C CYS A 54 -0.63 9.30 -0.72
N THR A 55 -1.43 8.36 -0.22
CA THR A 55 -1.07 7.46 0.88
C THR A 55 -1.13 6.00 0.44
N CYS A 56 -0.24 5.18 0.99
CA CYS A 56 -0.38 3.73 0.89
C CYS A 56 -1.63 3.25 1.65
N GLN A 57 -2.19 2.13 1.21
CA GLN A 57 -3.36 1.52 1.85
C GLN A 57 -2.97 0.74 3.12
N THR A 58 -3.96 0.41 3.96
CA THR A 58 -3.76 -0.40 5.16
C THR A 58 -2.98 -1.68 4.84
N GLY A 59 -1.95 -1.98 5.62
CA GLY A 59 -1.08 -3.13 5.36
C GLY A 59 -0.03 -2.89 4.27
N SER A 60 0.30 -1.65 3.93
CA SER A 60 1.45 -1.30 3.08
C SER A 60 2.17 -0.04 3.58
N THR A 61 3.46 0.09 3.28
CA THR A 61 4.32 1.23 3.64
C THR A 61 5.09 1.72 2.42
N VAL A 62 5.66 2.93 2.50
CA VAL A 62 6.49 3.50 1.44
C VAL A 62 7.91 2.94 1.56
N VAL A 63 8.41 2.31 0.49
CA VAL A 63 9.83 1.96 0.32
C VAL A 63 10.25 2.47 -1.07
N ASP A 64 11.35 3.22 -1.14
CA ASP A 64 11.89 3.85 -2.37
C ASP A 64 10.90 4.64 -3.25
N GLY A 65 9.76 5.06 -2.66
CA GLY A 65 8.70 5.80 -3.36
C GLY A 65 7.55 4.94 -3.89
N GLU A 66 7.51 3.64 -3.58
CA GLU A 66 6.43 2.71 -3.89
C GLU A 66 5.79 2.12 -2.61
N CYS A 67 4.53 1.74 -2.68
CA CYS A 67 3.77 1.13 -1.59
C CYS A 67 3.97 -0.38 -1.54
N VAL A 68 4.92 -0.84 -0.74
CA VAL A 68 5.26 -2.25 -0.52
C VAL A 68 4.39 -2.83 0.60
N VAL A 69 3.96 -4.08 0.45
CA VAL A 69 3.13 -4.80 1.44
C VAL A 69 3.90 -5.07 2.74
N LEU A 70 3.25 -4.86 3.88
CA LEU A 70 3.85 -5.07 5.21
C LEU A 70 3.89 -6.55 5.59
N VAL A 71 5.09 -7.11 5.74
CA VAL A 71 5.29 -8.48 6.22
C VAL A 71 5.51 -8.47 7.74
N VAL A 72 4.61 -9.09 8.50
CA VAL A 72 4.80 -9.27 9.94
C VAL A 72 5.66 -10.51 10.19
N ALA A 73 6.96 -10.30 10.40
CA ALA A 73 7.94 -11.36 10.62
C ALA A 73 7.97 -11.79 12.09
N PRO A 74 7.98 -13.09 12.41
CA PRO A 74 8.11 -13.56 13.78
C PRO A 74 9.55 -13.41 14.31
N PRO A 75 9.78 -13.31 15.63
CA PRO A 75 11.08 -13.52 16.24
C PRO A 75 11.83 -14.73 15.66
N LEU A 76 13.14 -14.54 15.46
CA LEU A 76 14.09 -15.40 14.74
C LEU A 76 13.94 -15.47 13.21
N ALA A 77 12.87 -14.93 12.61
CA ALA A 77 12.82 -14.73 11.16
C ALA A 77 13.67 -13.51 10.72
N PRO A 78 14.07 -13.46 9.44
CA PRO A 78 14.78 -12.31 8.89
C PRO A 78 13.89 -11.07 8.77
N CYS A 79 14.52 -9.91 8.88
CA CYS A 79 13.98 -8.60 8.55
C CYS A 79 15.00 -7.88 7.66
N VAL A 80 14.64 -7.65 6.39
CA VAL A 80 15.60 -7.32 5.32
C VAL A 80 15.38 -5.92 4.76
N ASP A 81 14.18 -5.38 4.93
CA ASP A 81 13.67 -4.15 4.32
C ASP A 81 12.75 -3.40 5.30
N GLU A 82 12.40 -2.15 4.98
CA GLU A 82 11.50 -1.31 5.79
C GLU A 82 10.03 -1.75 5.75
N ALA A 83 9.69 -2.72 4.88
CA ALA A 83 8.37 -3.34 4.82
C ALA A 83 8.22 -4.51 5.81
N THR A 84 9.33 -5.05 6.33
CA THR A 84 9.33 -6.18 7.26
C THR A 84 9.27 -5.70 8.71
N VAL A 85 8.11 -5.89 9.36
CA VAL A 85 7.86 -5.50 10.76
C VAL A 85 8.00 -6.70 11.68
N CYS A 86 8.90 -6.62 12.66
CA CYS A 86 9.06 -7.66 13.67
C CYS A 86 7.88 -7.71 14.65
N GLY A 87 7.20 -8.85 14.72
CA GLY A 87 6.09 -9.13 15.63
C GLY A 87 6.52 -9.60 17.01
N GLY A 88 5.55 -9.90 17.88
CA GLY A 88 5.79 -10.61 19.15
C GLY A 88 6.80 -9.95 20.08
N GLN A 89 6.76 -8.62 20.20
CA GLN A 89 7.67 -7.80 21.01
C GLN A 89 9.16 -7.96 20.67
N SER A 90 9.49 -8.45 19.47
CA SER A 90 10.86 -8.50 18.95
C SER A 90 11.19 -7.25 18.12
N VAL A 91 12.48 -6.96 17.97
CA VAL A 91 13.01 -5.81 17.22
C VAL A 91 13.95 -6.29 16.12
N CYS A 92 13.98 -5.59 14.99
CA CYS A 92 14.94 -5.93 13.92
C CYS A 92 16.35 -5.55 14.38
N THR A 93 17.27 -6.51 14.41
CA THR A 93 18.67 -6.29 14.82
C THR A 93 19.57 -7.32 14.14
N ASP A 94 20.59 -6.85 13.42
CA ASP A 94 21.44 -7.66 12.52
C ASP A 94 20.60 -8.49 11.52
N SER A 95 19.62 -7.84 10.89
CA SER A 95 18.66 -8.42 9.91
C SER A 95 17.85 -9.63 10.40
N ILE A 96 17.72 -9.81 11.72
CA ILE A 96 16.86 -10.83 12.35
C ILE A 96 15.96 -10.16 13.39
N CYS A 97 14.73 -10.61 13.51
CA CYS A 97 13.83 -10.20 14.59
C CYS A 97 14.27 -10.82 15.93
N LYS A 98 14.90 -10.04 16.82
CA LYS A 98 15.48 -10.50 18.09
C LYS A 98 14.71 -9.95 19.30
N CYS A 99 14.72 -10.66 20.42
CA CYS A 99 14.14 -10.11 21.66
C CYS A 99 15.01 -8.97 22.21
N PRO A 100 14.42 -7.85 22.67
CA PRO A 100 15.14 -6.79 23.36
C PRO A 100 15.90 -7.27 24.61
N PRO A 101 16.98 -6.57 25.03
CA PRO A 101 17.71 -6.89 26.25
C PRO A 101 16.79 -6.98 27.48
N GLY A 102 16.94 -8.04 28.27
CA GLY A 102 16.09 -8.32 29.43
C GLY A 102 14.80 -9.11 29.11
N MET A 103 14.55 -9.44 27.84
CA MET A 103 13.44 -10.28 27.40
C MET A 103 13.94 -11.64 26.86
N THR A 104 13.13 -12.68 27.05
CA THR A 104 13.38 -14.06 26.62
C THR A 104 12.26 -14.50 25.68
N LEU A 105 12.62 -15.13 24.56
CA LEU A 105 11.66 -15.73 23.63
C LEU A 105 10.95 -16.93 24.27
N ARG A 106 9.61 -16.98 24.21
CA ARG A 106 8.84 -18.19 24.54
C ARG A 106 7.82 -18.47 23.45
N GLY A 107 8.14 -19.44 22.59
CA GLY A 107 7.33 -19.76 21.42
C GLY A 107 7.29 -18.59 20.44
N HIS A 108 6.20 -17.84 20.48
CA HIS A 108 5.84 -16.80 19.51
C HIS A 108 5.74 -15.39 20.12
N GLU A 109 6.54 -15.08 21.15
CA GLU A 109 6.66 -13.74 21.72
C GLU A 109 7.86 -13.61 22.68
N CYS A 110 8.39 -12.40 22.81
CA CYS A 110 9.40 -12.02 23.79
C CYS A 110 8.76 -11.55 25.11
N TYR A 111 9.20 -12.08 26.25
CA TYR A 111 8.69 -11.72 27.58
C TYR A 111 9.80 -11.33 28.54
N ARG A 112 9.55 -10.40 29.47
CA ARG A 112 10.46 -10.22 30.61
C ARG A 112 10.36 -11.43 31.53
N ASN A 113 11.49 -11.87 32.09
CA ASN A 113 11.59 -13.11 32.88
C ASN A 113 10.69 -13.16 34.13
N ASN A 114 10.15 -12.01 34.56
CA ASN A 114 9.37 -11.86 35.78
C ASN A 114 7.84 -11.87 35.51
N GLU A 115 7.40 -11.81 34.24
CA GLU A 115 5.98 -11.67 33.84
C GLU A 115 5.35 -13.01 33.45
N VAL A 116 5.72 -14.08 34.15
CA VAL A 116 5.30 -15.45 33.84
C VAL A 116 3.97 -15.78 34.52
N SER A 117 2.89 -15.13 34.08
CA SER A 117 1.51 -15.56 34.36
C SER A 117 0.58 -15.09 33.24
N GLY A 118 -0.33 -15.95 32.77
CA GLY A 118 -1.32 -15.56 31.76
C GLY A 118 -0.78 -15.30 30.35
N VAL A 119 0.20 -16.08 29.89
CA VAL A 119 0.56 -16.16 28.46
C VAL A 119 -0.47 -17.02 27.73
N VAL A 120 -1.18 -16.43 26.76
CA VAL A 120 -2.36 -17.04 26.13
C VAL A 120 -2.17 -17.23 24.61
N PRO A 121 -2.36 -18.44 24.05
CA PRO A 121 -2.30 -18.69 22.61
C PRO A 121 -3.28 -17.82 21.80
N PRO A 122 -2.97 -17.47 20.54
CA PRO A 122 -3.90 -16.72 19.70
C PRO A 122 -5.13 -17.59 19.44
N SER A 123 -6.31 -16.97 19.26
CA SER A 123 -7.63 -17.62 19.17
C SER A 123 -8.17 -18.30 20.44
N SER A 124 -7.39 -18.40 21.52
CA SER A 124 -7.90 -18.82 22.84
C SER A 124 -9.11 -18.01 23.28
N VAL A 125 -10.07 -18.67 23.91
CA VAL A 125 -11.36 -18.11 24.38
C VAL A 125 -11.37 -17.86 25.91
N ALA A 126 -10.17 -17.74 26.50
CA ALA A 126 -9.99 -17.43 27.92
C ALA A 126 -8.80 -16.46 28.09
N CYS A 127 -9.06 -15.19 27.84
CA CYS A 127 -8.17 -14.09 28.22
C CYS A 127 -8.92 -13.05 29.07
N THR A 128 -8.16 -12.19 29.74
CA THR A 128 -8.61 -11.02 30.50
C THR A 128 -7.77 -9.81 30.09
N ASP A 129 -8.12 -8.61 30.56
CA ASP A 129 -7.31 -7.40 30.32
C ASP A 129 -5.89 -7.48 30.90
N ALA A 130 -5.64 -8.44 31.81
CA ALA A 130 -4.33 -8.76 32.39
C ALA A 130 -3.65 -9.98 31.72
N SER A 131 -4.18 -10.49 30.61
CA SER A 131 -3.62 -11.65 29.89
C SER A 131 -2.82 -11.24 28.67
N HIS A 132 -1.62 -11.81 28.52
CA HIS A 132 -0.76 -11.60 27.37
C HIS A 132 -1.17 -12.52 26.21
N CYS A 133 -2.01 -12.01 25.31
CA CYS A 133 -2.36 -12.67 24.06
C CYS A 133 -1.16 -12.68 23.10
N THR A 134 -0.70 -13.88 22.75
CA THR A 134 0.51 -14.11 21.93
C THR A 134 0.30 -13.82 20.45
N GLY A 135 1.39 -13.89 19.66
CA GLY A 135 1.34 -13.86 18.20
C GLY A 135 0.89 -12.53 17.60
N GLY A 136 0.93 -11.43 18.35
CA GLY A 136 0.41 -10.12 17.93
C GLY A 136 -1.12 -9.99 18.03
N SER A 137 -1.79 -10.89 18.75
CA SER A 137 -3.23 -10.77 19.04
C SER A 137 -3.49 -9.97 20.32
N THR A 138 -4.65 -9.33 20.42
CA THR A 138 -5.09 -8.57 21.61
C THR A 138 -6.30 -9.24 22.25
N CYS A 139 -6.45 -9.15 23.58
CA CYS A 139 -7.65 -9.65 24.25
C CYS A 139 -8.84 -8.72 23.95
N VAL A 140 -9.91 -9.26 23.38
CA VAL A 140 -11.16 -8.56 23.10
C VAL A 140 -12.33 -9.47 23.47
N ASN A 141 -13.21 -9.02 24.37
CA ASN A 141 -14.37 -9.78 24.86
C ASN A 141 -14.02 -11.21 25.32
N GLY A 142 -12.89 -11.36 26.03
CA GLY A 142 -12.41 -12.65 26.56
C GLY A 142 -11.72 -13.58 25.55
N LYS A 143 -11.55 -13.15 24.29
CA LYS A 143 -10.86 -13.91 23.24
C LYS A 143 -9.62 -13.18 22.71
N CYS A 144 -8.53 -13.91 22.47
CA CYS A 144 -7.37 -13.37 21.79
C CYS A 144 -7.64 -13.25 20.27
N THR A 145 -7.73 -12.03 19.75
CA THR A 145 -8.07 -11.71 18.35
C THR A 145 -7.05 -10.78 17.70
N CYS A 146 -6.80 -10.94 16.41
CA CYS A 146 -5.97 -10.01 15.64
C CYS A 146 -6.62 -8.63 15.50
N GLN A 147 -5.80 -7.59 15.30
CA GLN A 147 -6.28 -6.24 15.03
C GLN A 147 -6.93 -6.12 13.65
N GLN A 148 -7.67 -5.03 13.43
CA GLN A 148 -8.54 -4.87 12.27
C GLN A 148 -7.76 -4.86 10.94
N GLY A 149 -8.12 -5.76 10.02
CA GLY A 149 -7.42 -6.00 8.75
C GLY A 149 -6.39 -7.14 8.81
N MET A 150 -6.03 -7.63 10.00
CA MET A 150 -5.20 -8.82 10.17
C MET A 150 -6.04 -10.07 10.47
N VAL A 151 -5.54 -11.22 10.06
CA VAL A 151 -6.09 -12.55 10.38
C VAL A 151 -5.02 -13.44 11.01
N LEU A 152 -5.45 -14.49 11.71
CA LEU A 152 -4.55 -15.47 12.28
C LEU A 152 -4.07 -16.45 11.18
N SER A 153 -2.77 -16.48 10.90
CA SER A 153 -2.11 -17.52 10.11
C SER A 153 -0.95 -18.09 10.92
N ASP A 154 -0.82 -19.41 10.98
CA ASP A 154 0.39 -20.09 11.50
C ASP A 154 0.78 -19.73 12.95
N GLY A 155 -0.19 -19.28 13.75
CA GLY A 155 0.01 -18.82 15.13
C GLY A 155 0.36 -17.33 15.27
N TRP A 156 0.18 -16.54 14.21
CA TRP A 156 0.53 -15.12 14.12
C TRP A 156 -0.55 -14.27 13.45
N CYS A 157 -0.70 -13.02 13.90
CA CYS A 157 -1.54 -12.03 13.24
C CYS A 157 -0.79 -11.40 12.07
N GLN A 158 -1.33 -11.60 10.86
CA GLN A 158 -0.75 -11.14 9.60
C GLN A 158 -1.84 -10.51 8.73
N PHE A 159 -1.47 -9.55 7.88
CA PHE A 159 -2.34 -9.14 6.78
C PHE A 159 -2.48 -10.30 5.78
N LYS A 160 -3.65 -10.45 5.15
CA LYS A 160 -3.78 -11.23 3.92
C LYS A 160 -3.96 -10.32 2.74
N TYR A 161 -3.27 -10.64 1.67
CA TYR A 161 -3.29 -9.93 0.41
C TYR A 161 -3.98 -10.78 -0.65
N ALA A 162 -4.56 -10.12 -1.65
CA ALA A 162 -5.20 -10.74 -2.80
C ALA A 162 -4.80 -9.99 -4.07
N TYR A 163 -4.26 -10.71 -5.04
CA TYR A 163 -3.86 -10.18 -6.34
C TYR A 163 -5.07 -9.93 -7.25
N PRO A 164 -4.93 -9.22 -8.38
CA PRO A 164 -6.02 -9.03 -9.32
C PRO A 164 -6.59 -10.39 -9.78
N GLY A 165 -7.92 -10.55 -9.72
CA GLY A 165 -8.64 -11.81 -9.95
C GLY A 165 -8.84 -12.69 -8.70
N GLU A 166 -8.13 -12.46 -7.60
CA GLU A 166 -8.32 -13.20 -6.35
C GLU A 166 -9.47 -12.62 -5.49
N THR A 167 -9.94 -13.39 -4.49
CA THR A 167 -11.06 -12.99 -3.64
C THR A 167 -10.64 -12.14 -2.43
N CYS A 168 -11.40 -11.08 -2.19
CA CYS A 168 -11.35 -10.22 -0.99
C CYS A 168 -12.52 -10.49 -0.01
N ALA A 169 -13.15 -11.67 -0.09
CA ALA A 169 -14.39 -11.98 0.62
C ALA A 169 -14.25 -12.12 2.15
N ARG A 170 -13.04 -12.20 2.70
CA ARG A 170 -12.74 -12.31 4.13
C ARG A 170 -11.87 -11.15 4.64
N ALA A 171 -11.98 -9.99 3.97
CA ALA A 171 -11.19 -8.78 4.21
C ALA A 171 -9.70 -8.91 3.85
N GLU A 172 -9.36 -9.72 2.85
CA GLU A 172 -8.06 -9.66 2.18
C GLU A 172 -7.89 -8.30 1.47
N ILE A 173 -6.68 -7.74 1.55
CA ILE A 173 -6.30 -6.45 0.97
C ILE A 173 -5.91 -6.65 -0.49
N CYS A 174 -6.61 -5.99 -1.41
CA CYS A 174 -6.30 -6.07 -2.83
C CYS A 174 -4.96 -5.37 -3.14
N VAL A 175 -4.09 -6.02 -3.91
CA VAL A 175 -2.75 -5.51 -4.24
C VAL A 175 -2.53 -5.44 -5.76
N GLY A 176 -1.33 -5.01 -6.19
CA GLY A 176 -1.03 -4.81 -7.61
C GLY A 176 -1.90 -3.71 -8.27
N GLY A 177 -2.41 -2.75 -7.51
CA GLY A 177 -3.30 -1.69 -8.01
C GLY A 177 -4.77 -2.11 -8.23
N SER A 178 -5.15 -3.34 -7.85
CA SER A 178 -6.55 -3.78 -7.89
C SER A 178 -7.37 -3.28 -6.69
N VAL A 179 -8.69 -3.21 -6.85
CA VAL A 179 -9.64 -2.73 -5.84
C VAL A 179 -10.72 -3.79 -5.59
N CYS A 180 -11.08 -4.00 -4.32
CA CYS A 180 -12.10 -4.98 -3.94
C CYS A 180 -13.49 -4.58 -4.45
N SER A 181 -14.05 -5.35 -5.39
CA SER A 181 -15.44 -5.20 -5.81
C SER A 181 -16.37 -5.56 -4.65
N ARG A 182 -17.27 -4.65 -4.27
CA ARG A 182 -18.22 -4.86 -3.16
C ARG A 182 -19.20 -6.00 -3.45
N ASP A 183 -19.60 -6.13 -4.71
CA ASP A 183 -20.64 -7.05 -5.17
C ASP A 183 -20.07 -8.45 -5.45
N MET A 184 -18.95 -8.52 -6.18
CA MET A 184 -18.32 -9.79 -6.55
C MET A 184 -17.35 -10.33 -5.48
N ARG A 185 -16.86 -9.47 -4.57
CA ARG A 185 -15.79 -9.77 -3.60
C ARG A 185 -14.54 -10.38 -4.23
N ILE A 186 -14.18 -9.82 -5.39
CA ILE A 186 -12.97 -10.10 -6.16
C ILE A 186 -12.19 -8.79 -6.33
N CYS A 187 -10.87 -8.87 -6.24
CA CYS A 187 -9.96 -7.77 -6.51
C CYS A 187 -9.89 -7.52 -8.02
N ASN A 188 -10.48 -6.42 -8.49
CA ASN A 188 -10.57 -6.09 -9.91
C ASN A 188 -9.73 -4.86 -10.26
N CYS A 189 -9.21 -4.81 -11.47
CA CYS A 189 -8.50 -3.64 -11.96
C CYS A 189 -9.44 -2.43 -12.15
N PRO A 190 -9.06 -1.22 -11.72
CA PRO A 190 -9.87 -0.01 -11.92
C PRO A 190 -9.91 0.42 -13.39
N GLU A 191 -10.81 1.36 -13.72
CA GLU A 191 -11.00 1.87 -15.08
C GLU A 191 -9.68 2.27 -15.77
N ARG A 192 -9.59 1.99 -17.07
CA ARG A 192 -8.42 2.25 -17.95
C ARG A 192 -7.17 1.43 -17.61
N THR A 193 -7.21 0.56 -16.59
CA THR A 193 -6.16 -0.43 -16.34
C THR A 193 -6.58 -1.83 -16.79
N ILE A 194 -5.62 -2.65 -17.18
CA ILE A 194 -5.78 -4.06 -17.55
C ILE A 194 -4.90 -4.93 -16.65
N GLN A 195 -5.36 -6.14 -16.34
CA GLN A 195 -4.54 -7.10 -15.61
C GLN A 195 -3.43 -7.64 -16.52
N ILE A 196 -2.19 -7.51 -16.05
CA ILE A 196 -1.00 -8.16 -16.59
C ILE A 196 -0.31 -8.83 -15.42
N ASP A 197 -0.22 -10.16 -15.46
CA ASP A 197 0.18 -11.02 -14.34
C ASP A 197 -0.55 -10.64 -13.04
N ASN A 198 0.20 -10.24 -12.01
CA ASN A 198 -0.27 -9.89 -10.68
C ASN A 198 -0.50 -8.38 -10.50
N SER A 199 -0.65 -7.59 -11.58
CA SER A 199 -0.77 -6.13 -11.51
C SER A 199 -1.73 -5.53 -12.54
N CYS A 200 -2.31 -4.39 -12.17
CA CYS A 200 -3.18 -3.58 -13.00
C CYS A 200 -2.36 -2.43 -13.61
N LEU A 201 -2.02 -2.54 -14.88
CA LEU A 201 -1.24 -1.55 -15.61
C LEU A 201 -2.16 -0.72 -16.51
N GLU A 202 -1.85 0.56 -16.75
CA GLU A 202 -2.64 1.37 -17.70
C GLU A 202 -2.59 0.71 -19.09
N GLY A 203 -3.77 0.37 -19.60
CA GLY A 203 -3.88 -0.13 -20.97
C GLY A 203 -3.58 1.01 -21.93
N LEU A 204 -2.70 0.77 -22.92
CA LEU A 204 -2.43 1.72 -24.00
C LEU A 204 -3.76 2.15 -24.64
N GLY A 205 -4.17 3.38 -24.34
CA GLY A 205 -5.56 3.82 -24.57
C GLY A 205 -5.94 3.75 -26.04
N SER A 206 -7.08 3.12 -26.32
CA SER A 206 -7.69 3.12 -27.66
C SER A 206 -7.86 4.56 -28.14
N ILE A 207 -7.11 4.94 -29.18
CA ILE A 207 -7.18 6.25 -29.80
C ILE A 207 -8.54 6.38 -30.50
N HIS A 208 -9.37 7.32 -30.05
CA HIS A 208 -10.69 7.65 -30.58
C HIS A 208 -10.82 9.16 -30.78
#